data_AF-A0A7W1G1C4-F1
#
_entry.id   AF-A0A7W1G1C4-F1
#
_cell.length_a   1.000
_cell.length_b   1.000
_cell.length_c   1.000
_cell.angle_alpha   90.00
_cell.angle_beta   90.00
_cell.angle_gamma   90.00
#
_symmetry.space_group_name_H-M   'P 1'
#
loop_
_entity.id
_entity.type
_entity.pdbx_description
1 polymer ?
#
loop_
_entity_poly.entity_id
_entity_poly.type
_entity_poly.pdbx_seq_one_letter_code
_entity_poly.pdbx_strand_id
1 'polypeptide(L)'
;MSVVPIGSEQVLRFRDLISGILGLVNDDTRLPALEELLRRRLLARNVAPDTYLASLGGMEDFTRIECDALAQELTIGETYFFRHREQCLAYGEAAVPACLRAHPQGLSILSLACASGEEAYSLAILAREAAPERWRRTTITGIDLNPGALSKAAAARYGAWSLRDTSPERQQRWFRTDGRDFVLDESVTSMVRFEQGNLIDDKAGFWKPNSYDIVFCRNVLMYLQHEAVRRIITRIATSLRTPGYLFLGSAETLRGFSNDFDLRHTHGAFYYEVRHGTSRREVGPDRSDEGTVATGSAAPPIPPAVIGDSWIGTIRQASQRIEDLASDPTMARSESRIASVGARSDLSPIVQALRSERFTDALDLLQNLPPTSSNDPDAQLLKAIILAQRGETVEAERVGKALLQRDDLNAGAHYVLALCRDAAGDQPGAIEHDRMSAYLDPGFAMPRLHLGLIFRRRLESRQARAELQDALILLQREEPARLLLFGGGFNRDALMAVCRAELLACKDGA
;
A
#
# COMPACT_ATOMS: atom_id res chain seq x y z
N MET A 1 37.40 10.31 -11.97
CA MET A 1 37.36 9.70 -10.62
C MET A 1 37.49 8.20 -10.80
N SER A 2 38.46 7.57 -10.13
CA SER A 2 38.75 6.15 -10.32
C SER A 2 37.55 5.30 -9.89
N VAL A 3 37.08 4.42 -10.77
CA VAL A 3 36.06 3.41 -10.42
C VAL A 3 36.71 2.48 -9.40
N VAL A 4 36.18 2.45 -8.17
CA VAL A 4 36.59 1.44 -7.19
C VAL A 4 36.06 0.09 -7.71
N PRO A 5 36.91 -0.89 -8.04
CA PRO A 5 36.44 -2.19 -8.49
C PRO A 5 35.75 -2.90 -7.31
N ILE A 6 34.51 -3.35 -7.54
CA ILE A 6 33.72 -4.10 -6.57
C ILE A 6 33.54 -5.51 -7.11
N GLY A 7 33.97 -6.52 -6.34
CA GLY A 7 33.79 -7.92 -6.69
C GLY A 7 32.41 -8.45 -6.28
N SER A 8 31.92 -9.49 -6.95
CA SER A 8 30.64 -10.14 -6.63
C SER A 8 30.58 -10.62 -5.17
N GLU A 9 31.69 -11.13 -4.63
CA GLU A 9 31.80 -11.54 -3.22
C GLU A 9 31.55 -10.37 -2.26
N GLN A 10 32.03 -9.17 -2.58
CA GLN A 10 31.83 -7.98 -1.75
C GLN A 10 30.36 -7.54 -1.76
N VAL A 11 29.67 -7.66 -2.91
CA VAL A 11 28.23 -7.37 -3.01
C VAL A 11 27.40 -8.36 -2.19
N LEU A 12 27.73 -9.64 -2.24
CA LEU A 12 27.06 -10.68 -1.43
C LEU A 12 27.28 -10.45 0.08
N ARG A 13 28.52 -10.17 0.49
CA ARG A 13 28.82 -9.82 1.88
C ARG A 13 28.09 -8.56 2.33
N PHE A 14 27.99 -7.55 1.46
CA PHE A 14 27.22 -6.35 1.74
C PHE A 14 25.74 -6.64 1.94
N ARG A 15 25.11 -7.40 1.03
CA ARG A 15 23.71 -7.86 1.14
C ARG A 15 23.45 -8.55 2.48
N ASP A 16 24.33 -9.46 2.90
CA ASP A 16 24.16 -10.22 4.12
C ASP A 16 24.30 -9.33 5.37
N LEU A 17 25.29 -8.44 5.38
CA LEU A 17 25.48 -7.48 6.47
C LEU A 17 24.27 -6.55 6.63
N ILE A 18 23.79 -5.91 5.55
CA ILE A 18 22.65 -4.99 5.65
C ILE A 18 21.37 -5.73 6.03
N SER A 19 21.20 -6.98 5.59
CA SER A 19 20.04 -7.81 5.96
C SER A 19 20.08 -8.18 7.44
N GLY A 20 21.26 -8.52 7.98
CA GLY A 20 21.44 -8.79 9.41
C GLY A 20 21.27 -7.56 10.29
N ILE A 21 21.75 -6.40 9.83
CA ILE A 21 21.72 -5.14 10.58
C ILE A 21 20.32 -4.50 10.54
N LEU A 22 19.67 -4.43 9.38
CA LEU A 22 18.39 -3.74 9.20
C LEU A 22 17.18 -4.70 9.27
N GLY A 23 17.41 -6.02 9.18
CA GLY A 23 16.36 -7.04 9.21
C GLY A 23 15.61 -7.21 7.88
N LEU A 24 16.02 -6.48 6.83
CA LEU A 24 15.37 -6.44 5.53
C LEU A 24 15.70 -7.68 4.69
N VAL A 25 14.72 -8.18 3.93
CA VAL A 25 14.92 -9.17 2.88
C VAL A 25 15.55 -8.50 1.67
N ASN A 26 16.71 -8.99 1.28
CA ASN A 26 17.39 -8.62 0.06
C ASN A 26 17.67 -9.89 -0.73
N ASP A 27 16.85 -10.18 -1.74
CA ASP A 27 17.07 -11.32 -2.63
C ASP A 27 18.13 -11.02 -3.69
N ASP A 28 18.51 -12.06 -4.44
CA ASP A 28 19.57 -11.97 -5.44
C ASP A 28 19.21 -11.07 -6.63
N THR A 29 17.91 -10.82 -6.86
CA THR A 29 17.48 -9.90 -7.93
C THR A 29 17.86 -8.45 -7.62
N ARG A 30 18.08 -8.13 -6.34
CA ARG A 30 18.52 -6.80 -5.90
C ARG A 30 20.03 -6.59 -5.97
N LEU A 31 20.82 -7.61 -6.29
CA LEU A 31 22.29 -7.50 -6.30
C LEU A 31 22.82 -6.34 -7.17
N PRO A 32 22.31 -6.07 -8.39
CA PRO A 32 22.77 -4.93 -9.17
C PRO A 32 22.50 -3.58 -8.49
N ALA A 33 21.33 -3.43 -7.86
CA ALA A 33 20.99 -2.21 -7.11
C ALA A 33 21.83 -2.06 -5.85
N LEU A 34 22.12 -3.18 -5.16
CA LEU A 34 22.98 -3.20 -3.98
C LEU A 34 24.45 -2.93 -4.30
N GLU A 35 24.94 -3.38 -5.46
CA GLU A 35 26.28 -3.03 -5.94
C GLU A 35 26.40 -1.53 -6.16
N GLU A 36 25.41 -0.91 -6.80
CA GLU A 36 25.40 0.52 -7.07
C GLU A 36 25.24 1.33 -5.76
N LEU A 37 24.41 0.86 -4.82
CA LEU A 37 24.36 1.41 -3.46
C LEU A 37 25.72 1.33 -2.77
N LEU A 38 26.36 0.15 -2.76
CA LEU A 38 27.68 -0.05 -2.17
C LEU A 38 28.69 0.92 -2.78
N ARG A 39 28.71 1.06 -4.11
CA ARG A 39 29.58 2.01 -4.83
C ARG A 39 29.38 3.44 -4.33
N ARG A 40 28.13 3.92 -4.20
CA ARG A 40 27.84 5.25 -3.65
C ARG A 40 28.32 5.40 -2.20
N ARG A 41 28.10 4.39 -1.34
CA ARG A 41 28.56 4.43 0.05
C ARG A 41 30.08 4.49 0.17
N LEU A 42 30.80 3.71 -0.64
CA LEU A 42 32.27 3.70 -0.69
C LEU A 42 32.84 5.05 -1.13
N LEU A 43 32.23 5.67 -2.15
CA LEU A 43 32.60 7.01 -2.60
C LEU A 43 32.35 8.07 -1.52
N ALA A 44 31.20 8.01 -0.83
CA ALA A 44 30.85 8.95 0.23
C ALA A 44 31.78 8.86 1.44
N ARG A 45 32.30 7.66 1.75
CA ARG A 45 33.22 7.44 2.87
C ARG A 45 34.69 7.52 2.50
N ASN A 46 35.02 7.42 1.21
CA ASN A 46 36.39 7.35 0.72
C ASN A 46 37.18 6.19 1.35
N VAL A 47 36.56 5.00 1.39
CA VAL A 47 37.10 3.79 2.01
C VAL A 47 37.08 2.63 1.00
N ALA A 48 38.07 1.72 1.09
CA ALA A 48 38.11 0.52 0.27
C ALA A 48 36.99 -0.48 0.64
N PRO A 49 36.49 -1.30 -0.30
CA PRO A 49 35.34 -2.19 -0.05
C PRO A 49 35.48 -3.08 1.18
N ASP A 50 36.59 -3.81 1.33
CA ASP A 50 36.76 -4.72 2.47
C ASP A 50 36.87 -4.00 3.81
N THR A 51 37.52 -2.83 3.84
CA THR A 51 37.58 -1.99 5.03
C THR A 51 36.20 -1.46 5.41
N TYR A 52 35.39 -1.06 4.42
CA TYR A 52 34.02 -0.61 4.64
C TYR A 52 33.15 -1.74 5.20
N LEU A 53 33.19 -2.94 4.59
CA LEU A 53 32.40 -4.09 5.04
C LEU A 53 32.81 -4.56 6.45
N ALA A 54 34.11 -4.57 6.75
CA ALA A 54 34.60 -4.88 8.10
C ALA A 54 34.13 -3.85 9.13
N SER A 55 34.16 -2.56 8.78
CA SER A 55 33.71 -1.48 9.67
C SER A 55 32.21 -1.53 9.92
N LEU A 56 31.41 -1.82 8.89
CA LEU A 56 29.96 -1.95 8.97
C LEU A 56 29.53 -3.08 9.92
N GLY A 57 30.29 -4.17 9.96
CA GLY A 57 30.04 -5.32 10.83
C GLY A 57 30.64 -5.23 12.24
N GLY A 58 31.30 -4.13 12.63
CA GLY A 58 32.09 -4.11 13.87
C GLY A 58 32.11 -2.81 14.69
N MET A 59 32.21 -1.62 14.08
CA MET A 59 32.40 -0.37 14.83
C MET A 59 31.06 0.33 15.13
N GLU A 60 30.59 0.32 16.38
CA GLU A 60 29.25 0.81 16.76
C GLU A 60 28.90 2.22 16.22
N ASP A 61 29.82 3.19 16.34
CA ASP A 61 29.56 4.57 15.87
C ASP A 61 29.50 4.68 14.34
N PHE A 62 30.42 3.98 13.64
CA PHE A 62 30.42 3.93 12.18
C PHE A 62 29.17 3.21 11.67
N THR A 63 28.86 2.06 12.26
CA THR A 63 27.68 1.26 11.95
C THR A 63 26.43 2.10 12.14
N ARG A 64 26.29 2.87 13.23
CA ARG A 64 25.12 3.75 13.44
C ARG A 64 24.96 4.77 12.33
N ILE A 65 26.01 5.53 12.01
CA ILE A 65 25.97 6.57 10.96
C ILE A 65 25.68 5.95 9.59
N GLU A 66 26.24 4.78 9.29
CA GLU A 66 25.94 4.09 8.04
C GLU A 66 24.55 3.48 8.02
N CYS A 67 24.04 2.97 9.15
CA CYS A 67 22.66 2.49 9.25
C CYS A 67 21.68 3.60 8.88
N ASP A 68 21.87 4.81 9.40
CA ASP A 68 21.02 5.97 9.10
C ASP A 68 20.97 6.28 7.61
N ALA A 69 22.12 6.20 6.95
CA ALA A 69 22.23 6.48 5.53
C ALA A 69 21.68 5.35 4.66
N LEU A 70 21.96 4.09 5.04
CA LEU A 70 21.41 2.91 4.38
C LEU A 70 19.89 2.84 4.54
N ALA A 71 19.36 3.17 5.71
CA ALA A 71 17.92 3.23 5.96
C ALA A 71 17.23 4.24 5.03
N GLN A 72 17.83 5.40 4.81
CA GLN A 72 17.30 6.41 3.88
C GLN A 72 17.22 5.92 2.43
N GLU A 73 18.15 5.06 2.00
CA GLU A 73 18.20 4.56 0.62
C GLU A 73 17.43 3.25 0.43
N LEU A 74 17.30 2.42 1.47
CA LEU A 74 16.75 1.06 1.37
C LEU A 74 15.30 0.92 1.83
N THR A 75 14.78 1.86 2.61
CA THR A 75 13.39 1.80 3.11
C THR A 75 12.41 2.41 2.12
N ILE A 76 11.23 1.80 2.01
CA ILE A 76 10.12 2.32 1.22
C ILE A 76 9.23 3.13 2.17
N GLY A 77 9.19 4.45 1.97
CA GLY A 77 8.48 5.39 2.83
C GLY A 77 7.08 5.77 2.39
N GLU A 78 6.43 5.01 1.50
CA GLU A 78 5.10 5.37 0.99
C GLU A 78 4.02 5.21 2.08
N THR A 79 3.50 6.34 2.54
CA THR A 79 2.45 6.42 3.56
C THR A 79 1.57 7.66 3.31
N TYR A 80 0.38 7.67 3.90
CA TYR A 80 -0.58 8.75 3.76
C TYR A 80 -1.67 8.69 4.83
N PHE A 81 -2.33 9.82 5.05
CA PHE A 81 -3.32 9.96 6.10
C PHE A 81 -4.54 9.06 5.85
N PHE A 82 -5.01 8.41 6.92
CA PHE A 82 -6.18 7.53 6.94
C PHE A 82 -6.11 6.34 5.97
N ARG A 83 -4.89 5.84 5.67
CA ARG A 83 -4.68 4.64 4.86
C ARG A 83 -5.43 3.42 5.45
N HIS A 84 -6.06 2.65 4.57
CA HIS A 84 -6.96 1.53 4.92
C HIS A 84 -8.14 1.98 5.81
N ARG A 85 -9.12 2.64 5.18
CA ARG A 85 -10.31 3.23 5.83
C ARG A 85 -10.99 2.29 6.82
N GLU A 86 -11.20 1.03 6.45
CA GLU A 86 -11.88 0.04 7.30
C GLU A 86 -11.15 -0.20 8.63
N GLN A 87 -9.82 -0.21 8.62
CA GLN A 87 -9.04 -0.31 9.85
C GLN A 87 -9.09 0.96 10.69
N CYS A 88 -9.16 2.13 10.04
CA CYS A 88 -9.36 3.40 10.74
C CYS A 88 -10.69 3.44 11.48
N LEU A 89 -11.76 2.91 10.85
CA LEU A 89 -13.09 2.78 11.48
C LEU A 89 -13.04 1.78 12.65
N ALA A 90 -12.52 0.57 12.43
CA ALA A 90 -12.39 -0.42 13.51
C ALA A 90 -11.55 0.09 14.68
N TYR A 91 -10.50 0.86 14.41
CA TYR A 91 -9.69 1.50 15.44
C TYR A 91 -10.49 2.54 16.24
N GLY A 92 -11.10 3.51 15.58
CA GLY A 92 -11.80 4.61 16.23
C GLY A 92 -13.11 4.20 16.91
N GLU A 93 -13.86 3.29 16.31
CA GLU A 93 -15.23 2.94 16.74
C GLU A 93 -15.27 1.68 17.61
N ALA A 94 -14.26 0.80 17.55
CA ALA A 94 -14.21 -0.42 18.37
C ALA A 94 -13.03 -0.46 19.34
N ALA A 95 -11.79 -0.38 18.84
CA ALA A 95 -10.59 -0.60 19.66
C ALA A 95 -10.38 0.51 20.71
N VAL A 96 -10.41 1.78 20.29
CA VAL A 96 -10.22 2.93 21.20
C VAL A 96 -11.28 2.96 22.31
N PRO A 97 -12.60 2.83 22.04
CA PRO A 97 -13.61 2.76 23.08
C PRO A 97 -13.43 1.56 24.03
N ALA A 98 -13.04 0.39 23.50
CA ALA A 98 -12.81 -0.80 24.32
C ALA A 98 -11.64 -0.61 25.29
N CYS A 99 -10.50 -0.14 24.80
CA CYS A 99 -9.34 0.15 25.65
C CYS A 99 -9.64 1.25 26.67
N LEU A 100 -10.35 2.32 26.31
CA LEU A 100 -10.68 3.41 27.26
C LEU A 100 -11.62 2.98 28.39
N ARG A 101 -12.45 1.96 28.18
CA ARG A 101 -13.27 1.37 29.25
C ARG A 101 -12.41 0.60 30.25
N ALA A 102 -11.41 -0.14 29.77
CA ALA A 102 -10.51 -0.93 30.62
C ALA A 102 -9.38 -0.08 31.24
N HIS A 103 -8.95 0.96 30.55
CA HIS A 103 -7.80 1.80 30.89
C HIS A 103 -8.25 3.28 30.94
N PRO A 104 -9.06 3.67 31.93
CA PRO A 104 -9.65 5.01 32.01
C PRO A 104 -8.62 6.13 32.22
N GLN A 105 -7.41 5.80 32.66
CA GLN A 105 -6.31 6.73 32.89
C GLN A 105 -5.78 7.37 31.61
N GLY A 106 -5.96 6.74 30.44
CA GLY A 106 -5.38 7.15 29.17
C GLY A 106 -4.99 5.96 28.28
N LEU A 107 -4.69 6.25 27.02
CA LEU A 107 -4.21 5.26 26.05
C LEU A 107 -2.74 5.50 25.71
N SER A 108 -1.99 4.42 25.57
CA SER A 108 -0.64 4.38 25.01
C SER A 108 -0.66 3.56 23.73
N ILE A 109 -0.29 4.18 22.62
CA ILE A 109 -0.42 3.59 21.28
C ILE A 109 0.94 3.60 20.61
N LEU A 110 1.28 2.52 19.92
CA LEU A 110 2.54 2.37 19.20
C LEU A 110 2.26 2.22 17.70
N SER A 111 2.90 3.04 16.87
CA SER A 111 2.94 2.90 15.41
C SER A 111 4.35 2.50 15.01
N LEU A 112 4.53 1.24 14.61
CA LEU A 112 5.81 0.68 14.18
C LEU A 112 5.98 0.88 12.67
N ALA A 113 7.18 1.31 12.27
CA ALA A 113 7.50 1.74 10.90
C ALA A 113 6.57 2.88 10.42
N CYS A 114 6.50 3.94 11.23
CA CYS A 114 5.58 5.05 11.04
C CYS A 114 5.90 5.97 9.84
N ALA A 115 7.03 5.73 9.15
CA ALA A 115 7.51 6.50 8.01
C ALA A 115 7.52 8.02 8.29
N SER A 116 6.89 8.82 7.42
CA SER A 116 6.77 10.27 7.58
C SER A 116 5.66 10.73 8.53
N GLY A 117 5.11 9.82 9.34
CA GLY A 117 4.24 10.15 10.47
C GLY A 117 2.74 10.21 10.16
N GLU A 118 2.33 10.09 8.89
CA GLU A 118 0.91 10.14 8.51
C GLU A 118 0.05 9.10 9.24
N GLU A 119 0.56 7.88 9.46
CA GLU A 119 -0.15 6.86 10.24
C GLU A 119 -0.33 7.32 11.70
N ALA A 120 0.77 7.66 12.38
CA ALA A 120 0.74 8.07 13.79
C ALA A 120 -0.19 9.27 14.02
N TYR A 121 -0.19 10.25 13.12
CA TYR A 121 -1.10 11.40 13.19
C TYR A 121 -2.55 11.05 12.83
N SER A 122 -2.79 10.12 11.92
CA SER A 122 -4.14 9.61 11.66
C SER A 122 -4.71 8.93 12.92
N LEU A 123 -3.90 8.15 13.63
CA LEU A 123 -4.29 7.54 14.90
C LEU A 123 -4.61 8.61 15.96
N ALA A 124 -3.81 9.68 16.05
CA ALA A 124 -4.05 10.78 16.97
C ALA A 124 -5.39 11.48 16.70
N ILE A 125 -5.66 11.80 15.44
CA ILE A 125 -6.93 12.41 15.01
C ILE A 125 -8.10 11.49 15.35
N LEU A 126 -8.03 10.21 14.97
CA LEU A 126 -9.11 9.26 15.19
C LEU A 126 -9.36 8.99 16.68
N ALA A 127 -8.31 8.87 17.50
CA ALA A 127 -8.44 8.73 18.95
C ALA A 127 -9.15 9.92 19.58
N ARG A 128 -8.83 11.12 19.10
CA ARG A 128 -9.45 12.36 19.57
C ARG A 128 -10.89 12.52 19.11
N GLU A 129 -11.21 12.12 17.89
CA GLU A 129 -12.58 12.08 17.37
C GLU A 129 -13.43 11.08 18.16
N ALA A 130 -12.88 9.91 18.49
CA ALA A 130 -13.56 8.87 19.27
C ALA A 130 -13.75 9.24 20.75
N ALA A 131 -12.83 10.01 21.33
CA ALA A 131 -12.89 10.42 22.74
C ALA A 131 -12.46 11.88 22.97
N PRO A 132 -13.29 12.88 22.56
CA PRO A 132 -12.94 14.30 22.61
C PRO A 132 -12.66 14.85 24.01
N GLU A 133 -13.16 14.20 25.07
CA GLU A 133 -12.93 14.63 26.45
C GLU A 133 -11.67 14.00 27.08
N ARG A 134 -11.10 12.97 26.43
CA ARG A 134 -9.98 12.18 26.97
C ARG A 134 -8.71 12.23 26.14
N TRP A 135 -8.71 12.93 25.00
CA TRP A 135 -7.57 12.95 24.07
C TRP A 135 -6.24 13.36 24.71
N ARG A 136 -6.24 14.27 25.72
CA ARG A 136 -5.03 14.68 26.44
C ARG A 136 -4.36 13.56 27.25
N ARG A 137 -5.07 12.45 27.45
CA ARG A 137 -4.58 11.25 28.13
C ARG A 137 -4.13 10.17 27.14
N THR A 138 -4.18 10.44 25.84
CA THR A 138 -3.72 9.54 24.79
C THR A 138 -2.34 9.97 24.31
N THR A 139 -1.39 9.04 24.32
CA THR A 139 -0.04 9.23 23.78
C THR A 139 0.21 8.22 22.68
N ILE A 140 0.77 8.68 21.57
CA ILE A 140 1.17 7.83 20.45
C ILE A 140 2.67 7.95 20.26
N THR A 141 3.35 6.81 20.17
CA THR A 141 4.76 6.73 19.84
C THR A 141 4.89 6.16 18.43
N GLY A 142 5.48 6.92 17.50
CA GLY A 142 5.87 6.47 16.18
C GLY A 142 7.33 6.04 16.18
N ILE A 143 7.61 4.80 15.74
CA ILE A 143 8.96 4.26 15.60
C ILE A 143 9.27 4.13 14.11
N ASP A 144 10.43 4.60 13.67
CA ASP A 144 10.94 4.29 12.34
C ASP A 144 12.46 4.14 12.33
N LEU A 145 12.96 3.37 11.35
CA LEU A 145 14.39 3.17 11.14
C LEU A 145 15.01 4.36 10.39
N ASN A 146 14.24 5.03 9.53
CA ASN A 146 14.68 6.06 8.62
C ASN A 146 14.64 7.47 9.27
N PRO A 147 15.79 8.07 9.63
CA PRO A 147 15.81 9.38 10.28
C PRO A 147 15.32 10.52 9.37
N GLY A 148 15.42 10.37 8.04
CA GLY A 148 14.87 11.32 7.08
C GLY A 148 13.34 11.33 7.08
N ALA A 149 12.71 10.16 7.23
CA ALA A 149 11.26 10.04 7.37
C ALA A 149 10.77 10.65 8.70
N LEU A 150 11.47 10.35 9.81
CA LEU A 150 11.16 10.93 11.12
C LEU A 150 11.33 12.45 11.17
N SER A 151 12.31 13.00 10.44
CA SER A 151 12.48 14.45 10.32
C SER A 151 11.26 15.11 9.65
N LYS A 152 10.70 14.47 8.60
CA LYS A 152 9.44 14.92 7.98
C LYS A 152 8.25 14.79 8.93
N ALA A 153 8.20 13.68 9.67
CA ALA A 153 7.16 13.45 10.68
C ALA A 153 7.15 14.53 11.75
N ALA A 154 8.32 14.85 12.32
CA ALA A 154 8.47 15.89 13.33
C ALA A 154 8.11 17.30 12.81
N ALA A 155 8.30 17.57 11.52
CA ALA A 155 7.93 18.85 10.92
C ALA A 155 6.40 19.03 10.78
N ALA A 156 5.63 17.92 10.79
CA ALA A 156 4.17 17.90 10.70
C ALA A 156 3.59 18.76 9.55
N ARG A 157 4.31 18.76 8.42
CA ARG A 157 4.01 19.52 7.20
C ARG A 157 3.94 18.58 6.02
N TYR A 158 2.82 18.61 5.34
CA TYR A 158 2.48 17.59 4.33
C TYR A 158 1.98 18.21 3.04
N GLY A 159 2.29 17.58 1.91
CA GLY A 159 1.71 17.95 0.62
C GLY A 159 0.32 17.34 0.42
N ALA A 160 -0.39 17.79 -0.61
CA ALA A 160 -1.70 17.26 -0.98
C ALA A 160 -1.71 15.73 -1.19
N TRP A 161 -0.60 15.16 -1.72
CA TRP A 161 -0.46 13.72 -1.94
C TRP A 161 -0.61 12.90 -0.64
N SER A 162 -0.05 13.37 0.48
CA SER A 162 -0.20 12.71 1.79
C SER A 162 -1.64 12.76 2.30
N LEU A 163 -2.45 13.72 1.84
CA LEU A 163 -3.84 13.94 2.25
C LEU A 163 -4.87 13.36 1.27
N ARG A 164 -4.46 12.65 0.21
CA ARG A 164 -5.34 12.18 -0.88
C ARG A 164 -6.59 11.39 -0.47
N ASP A 165 -6.55 10.71 0.68
CA ASP A 165 -7.68 9.96 1.26
C ASP A 165 -8.27 10.63 2.51
N THR A 166 -7.85 11.86 2.83
CA THR A 166 -8.38 12.66 3.93
C THR A 166 -9.64 13.40 3.50
N SER A 167 -10.73 13.23 4.25
CA SER A 167 -11.99 13.91 3.94
C SER A 167 -11.88 15.43 4.08
N PRO A 168 -12.61 16.24 3.26
CA PRO A 168 -12.55 17.69 3.33
C PRO A 168 -12.83 18.25 4.74
N GLU A 169 -13.74 17.61 5.48
CA GLU A 169 -14.08 18.01 6.85
C GLU A 169 -12.89 17.85 7.80
N ARG A 170 -12.14 16.76 7.66
CA ARG A 170 -10.90 16.54 8.44
C ARG A 170 -9.78 17.45 8.00
N GLN A 171 -9.64 17.71 6.70
CA GLN A 171 -8.65 18.67 6.19
C GLN A 171 -8.90 20.06 6.79
N GLN A 172 -10.14 20.55 6.72
CA GLN A 172 -10.51 21.86 7.26
C GLN A 172 -10.36 21.94 8.78
N ARG A 173 -10.64 20.85 9.49
CA ARG A 173 -10.62 20.83 10.96
C ARG A 173 -9.22 20.71 11.54
N TRP A 174 -8.36 19.90 10.94
CA TRP A 174 -7.09 19.48 11.54
C TRP A 174 -5.86 20.05 10.85
N PHE A 175 -6.02 20.70 9.70
CA PHE A 175 -4.91 21.26 8.95
C PHE A 175 -5.14 22.72 8.61
N ARG A 176 -4.06 23.50 8.65
CA ARG A 176 -4.01 24.85 8.12
C ARG A 176 -3.18 24.85 6.84
N THR A 177 -3.68 25.50 5.79
CA THR A 177 -2.92 25.69 4.57
C THR A 177 -1.82 26.73 4.77
N ASP A 178 -0.63 26.44 4.25
CA ASP A 178 0.54 27.33 4.30
C ASP A 178 1.35 27.19 2.99
N GLY A 179 1.03 28.05 2.03
CA GLY A 179 1.56 27.92 0.66
C GLY A 179 1.09 26.63 0.00
N ARG A 180 2.01 25.70 -0.23
CA ARG A 180 1.73 24.38 -0.85
C ARG A 180 1.55 23.26 0.17
N ASP A 181 1.79 23.54 1.43
CA ASP A 181 1.80 22.55 2.49
C ASP A 181 0.53 22.67 3.34
N PHE A 182 0.16 21.55 3.94
CA PHE A 182 -0.82 21.42 5.00
C PHE A 182 -0.06 21.25 6.31
N VAL A 183 -0.23 22.20 7.21
CA VAL A 183 0.37 22.20 8.55
C VAL A 183 -0.63 21.61 9.52
N LEU A 184 -0.24 20.53 10.19
CA LEU A 184 -1.11 19.85 11.15
C LEU A 184 -1.30 20.71 12.42
N ASP A 185 -2.50 20.67 12.98
CA ASP A 185 -2.85 21.38 14.20
C ASP A 185 -2.01 20.92 15.41
N GLU A 186 -1.54 21.87 16.21
CA GLU A 186 -0.64 21.63 17.35
C GLU A 186 -1.26 20.71 18.41
N SER A 187 -2.58 20.76 18.57
CA SER A 187 -3.27 19.89 19.51
C SER A 187 -3.34 18.42 19.04
N VAL A 188 -3.05 18.14 17.77
CA VAL A 188 -2.79 16.78 17.28
C VAL A 188 -1.30 16.44 17.41
N THR A 189 -0.41 17.35 17.05
CA THR A 189 1.04 17.06 17.08
C THR A 189 1.55 16.78 18.49
N SER A 190 0.99 17.46 19.51
CA SER A 190 1.30 17.24 20.92
C SER A 190 0.94 15.84 21.47
N MET A 191 0.12 15.07 20.75
CA MET A 191 -0.23 13.69 21.13
C MET A 191 0.82 12.67 20.68
N VAL A 192 1.70 13.04 19.74
CA VAL A 192 2.60 12.10 19.06
C VAL A 192 4.06 12.39 19.41
N ARG A 193 4.82 11.33 19.68
CA ARG A 193 6.27 11.37 19.83
C ARG A 193 6.90 10.44 18.81
N PHE A 194 8.01 10.85 18.22
CA PHE A 194 8.75 10.04 17.27
C PHE A 194 10.08 9.62 17.88
N GLU A 195 10.43 8.35 17.72
CA GLU A 195 11.70 7.79 18.15
C GLU A 195 12.32 6.99 17.01
N GLN A 196 13.62 7.16 16.79
CA GLN A 196 14.34 6.31 15.86
C GLN A 196 14.58 4.95 16.49
N GLY A 197 14.26 3.88 15.76
CA GLY A 197 14.36 2.53 16.30
C GLY A 197 14.35 1.46 15.22
N ASN A 198 15.15 0.42 15.45
CA ASN A 198 15.13 -0.78 14.63
C ASN A 198 14.26 -1.85 15.28
N LEU A 199 13.26 -2.36 14.56
CA LEU A 199 12.31 -3.34 15.10
C LEU A 199 12.97 -4.67 15.50
N ILE A 200 14.09 -5.03 14.87
CA ILE A 200 14.77 -6.30 15.18
C ILE A 200 15.59 -6.22 16.47
N ASP A 201 15.99 -5.01 16.91
CA ASP A 201 16.73 -4.78 18.14
C ASP A 201 15.86 -5.15 19.35
N ASP A 202 16.35 -6.10 20.13
CA ASP A 202 15.65 -6.67 21.27
C ASP A 202 15.83 -5.87 22.56
N LYS A 203 16.82 -4.98 22.60
CA LYS A 203 17.10 -4.07 23.72
C LYS A 203 16.46 -2.70 23.53
N ALA A 204 15.80 -2.48 22.40
CA ALA A 204 15.21 -1.20 22.08
C ALA A 204 14.18 -0.78 23.15
N GLY A 205 14.30 0.46 23.61
CA GLY A 205 13.54 0.97 24.75
C GLY A 205 12.03 0.98 24.55
N PHE A 206 11.53 0.89 23.31
CA PHE A 206 10.09 0.83 23.04
C PHE A 206 9.49 -0.58 23.24
N TRP A 207 10.28 -1.65 23.37
CA TRP A 207 9.80 -3.01 23.68
C TRP A 207 9.53 -3.24 25.16
N LYS A 208 8.71 -2.39 25.77
CA LYS A 208 8.34 -2.50 27.19
C LYS A 208 7.12 -3.41 27.37
N PRO A 209 7.17 -4.44 28.24
CA PRO A 209 6.02 -5.28 28.54
C PRO A 209 4.82 -4.46 29.05
N ASN A 210 3.60 -4.88 28.68
CA ASN A 210 2.34 -4.28 29.17
C ASN A 210 2.29 -2.75 29.12
N SER A 211 2.85 -2.14 28.08
CA SER A 211 3.05 -0.69 27.96
C SER A 211 2.15 -0.01 26.93
N TYR A 212 1.53 -0.78 26.03
CA TYR A 212 0.66 -0.26 24.98
C TYR A 212 -0.70 -0.92 25.01
N ASP A 213 -1.73 -0.14 24.70
CA ASP A 213 -3.10 -0.63 24.57
C ASP A 213 -3.38 -1.02 23.12
N ILE A 214 -2.76 -0.32 22.16
CA ILE A 214 -2.93 -0.59 20.73
C ILE A 214 -1.58 -0.47 20.03
N VAL A 215 -1.26 -1.43 19.16
CA VAL A 215 -0.07 -1.44 18.30
C VAL A 215 -0.50 -1.50 16.84
N PHE A 216 0.06 -0.62 16.03
CA PHE A 216 0.01 -0.67 14.57
C PHE A 216 1.38 -1.13 14.07
N CYS A 217 1.38 -2.15 13.21
CA CYS A 217 2.57 -2.69 12.55
C CYS A 217 2.19 -3.06 11.13
N ARG A 218 1.98 -2.04 10.31
CA ARG A 218 1.40 -2.17 8.97
C ARG A 218 2.44 -1.97 7.90
N ASN A 219 2.33 -2.76 6.84
CA ASN A 219 3.11 -2.61 5.63
C ASN A 219 4.62 -2.66 5.87
N VAL A 220 5.08 -3.47 6.84
CA VAL A 220 6.49 -3.61 7.22
C VAL A 220 6.96 -5.07 7.25
N LEU A 221 6.13 -6.00 7.75
CA LEU A 221 6.51 -7.39 7.96
C LEU A 221 6.82 -8.11 6.64
N MET A 222 6.23 -7.68 5.51
CA MET A 222 6.54 -8.24 4.19
C MET A 222 7.99 -7.99 3.73
N TYR A 223 8.68 -7.02 4.32
CA TYR A 223 10.06 -6.70 3.99
C TYR A 223 11.07 -7.36 4.94
N LEU A 224 10.60 -8.05 5.99
CA LEU A 224 11.46 -8.58 7.04
C LEU A 224 11.70 -10.07 6.90
N GLN A 225 12.87 -10.51 7.35
CA GLN A 225 13.18 -11.94 7.40
C GLN A 225 12.19 -12.69 8.32
N HIS A 226 11.84 -13.93 7.96
CA HIS A 226 10.82 -14.71 8.67
C HIS A 226 11.09 -14.85 10.18
N GLU A 227 12.36 -15.05 10.57
CA GLU A 227 12.74 -15.12 11.98
C GLU A 227 12.61 -13.77 12.70
N ALA A 228 12.92 -12.67 12.02
CA ALA A 228 12.74 -11.33 12.56
C ALA A 228 11.26 -11.04 12.81
N VAL A 229 10.39 -11.40 11.86
CA VAL A 229 8.92 -11.27 11.99
C VAL A 229 8.42 -12.04 13.21
N ARG A 230 8.86 -13.30 13.42
CA ARG A 230 8.50 -14.08 14.63
C ARG A 230 8.87 -13.35 15.91
N ARG A 231 10.11 -12.87 16.02
CA ARG A 231 10.60 -12.16 17.22
C ARG A 231 9.81 -10.88 17.47
N ILE A 232 9.53 -10.11 16.41
CA ILE A 232 8.74 -8.87 16.49
C ILE A 232 7.33 -9.15 16.99
N ILE A 233 6.64 -10.15 16.44
CA ILE A 233 5.27 -10.51 16.86
C ILE A 233 5.23 -10.92 18.34
N THR A 234 6.20 -11.73 18.80
CA THR A 234 6.29 -12.10 20.22
C THR A 234 6.48 -10.87 21.12
N ARG A 235 7.32 -9.91 20.70
CA ARG A 235 7.53 -8.67 21.44
C ARG A 235 6.29 -7.80 21.45
N ILE A 236 5.57 -7.69 20.33
CA ILE A 236 4.28 -6.99 20.26
C ILE A 236 3.29 -7.60 21.25
N ALA A 237 3.13 -8.93 21.25
CA ALA A 237 2.24 -9.63 22.18
C ALA A 237 2.58 -9.34 23.66
N THR A 238 3.88 -9.35 23.98
CA THR A 238 4.37 -9.06 25.34
C THR A 238 4.19 -7.59 25.73
N SER A 239 4.24 -6.68 24.76
CA SER A 239 4.14 -5.23 24.99
C SER A 239 2.70 -4.74 25.12
N LEU A 240 1.72 -5.51 24.65
CA LEU A 240 0.29 -5.18 24.72
C LEU A 240 -0.32 -5.48 26.10
N ARG A 241 -1.14 -4.55 26.60
CA ARG A 241 -2.03 -4.72 27.76
C ARG A 241 -3.27 -5.55 27.39
N THR A 242 -4.12 -5.84 28.39
CA THR A 242 -5.38 -6.56 28.20
C THR A 242 -6.58 -5.69 28.61
N PRO A 243 -7.59 -5.52 27.74
CA PRO A 243 -7.58 -5.89 26.32
C PRO A 243 -6.61 -4.98 25.55
N GLY A 244 -5.89 -5.57 24.58
CA GLY A 244 -4.96 -4.84 23.73
C GLY A 244 -5.02 -5.33 22.30
N TYR A 245 -4.85 -4.40 21.36
CA TYR A 245 -5.13 -4.67 19.95
C TYR A 245 -3.89 -4.50 19.05
N LEU A 246 -3.78 -5.36 18.04
CA LEU A 246 -2.77 -5.27 16.99
C LEU A 246 -3.44 -5.11 15.62
N PHE A 247 -3.00 -4.10 14.89
CA PHE A 247 -3.38 -3.85 13.50
C PHE A 247 -2.18 -4.13 12.58
N LEU A 248 -2.38 -5.02 11.61
CA LEU A 248 -1.42 -5.33 10.55
C LEU A 248 -1.95 -4.82 9.20
N GLY A 249 -1.08 -4.66 8.20
CA GLY A 249 -1.48 -4.29 6.85
C GLY A 249 -2.36 -5.39 6.23
N SER A 250 -3.16 -5.02 5.23
CA SER A 250 -4.13 -5.95 4.62
C SER A 250 -3.50 -7.20 4.00
N ALA A 251 -2.21 -7.14 3.66
CA ALA A 251 -1.42 -8.21 3.08
C ALA A 251 -0.69 -9.09 4.12
N GLU A 252 -0.74 -8.72 5.40
CA GLU A 252 0.05 -9.30 6.47
C GLU A 252 -0.83 -10.17 7.38
N THR A 253 -0.28 -11.28 7.87
CA THR A 253 -1.03 -12.23 8.69
C THR A 253 -0.15 -12.83 9.78
N LEU A 254 -0.76 -13.11 10.93
CA LEU A 254 -0.11 -13.84 12.03
C LEU A 254 -0.09 -15.36 11.82
N ARG A 255 -0.75 -15.88 10.78
CA ARG A 255 -0.83 -17.32 10.51
C ARG A 255 0.58 -17.90 10.33
N GLY A 256 0.93 -18.91 11.12
CA GLY A 256 2.26 -19.54 11.12
C GLY A 256 3.32 -18.82 11.97
N PHE A 257 2.97 -17.67 12.57
CA PHE A 257 3.86 -16.86 13.40
C PHE A 257 3.49 -16.85 14.88
N SER A 258 2.21 -16.76 15.25
CA SER A 258 1.78 -16.75 16.66
C SER A 258 0.33 -17.23 16.84
N ASN A 259 0.02 -17.78 18.02
CA ASN A 259 -1.32 -18.14 18.49
C ASN A 259 -1.78 -17.28 19.70
N ASP A 260 -1.01 -16.24 20.02
CA ASP A 260 -1.22 -15.37 21.20
C ASP A 260 -2.31 -14.32 20.96
N PHE A 261 -3.04 -14.41 19.86
CA PHE A 261 -4.01 -13.42 19.43
C PHE A 261 -5.32 -14.05 18.97
N ASP A 262 -6.42 -13.39 19.30
CA ASP A 262 -7.74 -13.62 18.74
C ASP A 262 -7.96 -12.74 17.51
N LEU A 263 -8.40 -13.34 16.40
CA LEU A 263 -8.82 -12.57 15.23
C LEU A 263 -10.16 -11.89 15.50
N ARG A 264 -10.20 -10.57 15.31
CA ARG A 264 -11.40 -9.74 15.35
C ARG A 264 -11.74 -9.28 13.94
N HIS A 265 -13.04 -9.14 13.67
CA HIS A 265 -13.56 -8.67 12.40
C HIS A 265 -14.75 -7.75 12.63
N THR A 266 -14.58 -6.47 12.33
CA THR A 266 -15.63 -5.44 12.37
C THR A 266 -15.34 -4.40 11.30
N HIS A 267 -16.36 -3.66 10.84
CA HIS A 267 -16.20 -2.59 9.84
C HIS A 267 -15.49 -3.06 8.56
N GLY A 268 -15.60 -4.34 8.18
CA GLY A 268 -14.88 -4.90 7.03
C GLY A 268 -13.36 -5.03 7.20
N ALA A 269 -12.84 -4.84 8.42
CA ALA A 269 -11.42 -4.96 8.74
C ALA A 269 -11.13 -6.15 9.66
N PHE A 270 -10.00 -6.80 9.41
CA PHE A 270 -9.40 -7.78 10.30
C PHE A 270 -8.32 -7.12 11.15
N TYR A 271 -8.34 -7.42 12.45
CA TYR A 271 -7.35 -6.98 13.44
C TYR A 271 -7.32 -8.00 14.58
N TYR A 272 -6.39 -7.85 15.51
CA TYR A 272 -6.07 -8.88 16.49
C TYR A 272 -6.23 -8.36 17.91
N GLU A 273 -6.73 -9.18 18.82
CA GLU A 273 -6.75 -8.91 20.26
C GLU A 273 -5.80 -9.86 20.98
N VAL A 274 -4.94 -9.36 21.86
CA VAL A 274 -3.97 -10.20 22.57
C VAL A 274 -4.66 -11.10 23.60
N ARG A 275 -4.22 -12.36 23.68
CA ARG A 275 -4.62 -13.33 24.69
C ARG A 275 -3.60 -13.33 25.81
N HIS A 276 -4.01 -12.94 27.02
CA HIS A 276 -3.21 -13.19 28.22
C HIS A 276 -3.97 -14.12 29.16
N GLY A 277 -3.51 -15.39 29.24
CA GLY A 277 -3.79 -16.30 30.35
C GLY A 277 -5.11 -17.09 30.35
N THR A 278 -5.20 -18.13 29.54
CA THR A 278 -5.58 -19.47 30.05
C THR A 278 -4.58 -20.49 29.49
N SER A 279 -4.01 -21.29 30.39
CA SER A 279 -3.00 -22.35 30.22
C SER A 279 -2.44 -22.60 28.80
N ARG A 280 -1.12 -22.51 28.69
CA ARG A 280 -0.33 -23.05 27.59
C ARG A 280 -0.61 -24.55 27.53
N ARG A 281 -1.63 -24.99 26.78
CA ARG A 281 -1.81 -26.40 26.44
C ARG A 281 -0.62 -26.78 25.57
N GLU A 282 0.27 -27.58 26.13
CA GLU A 282 1.26 -28.32 25.35
C GLU A 282 0.51 -29.08 24.25
N VAL A 283 0.80 -28.72 23.00
CA VAL A 283 0.34 -29.48 21.85
C VAL A 283 1.22 -30.72 21.80
N GLY A 284 0.70 -31.83 22.32
CA GLY A 284 1.25 -33.17 22.05
C GLY A 284 1.15 -33.50 20.56
N PRO A 285 1.96 -34.43 20.05
CA PRO A 285 2.12 -34.63 18.62
C PRO A 285 0.85 -35.21 17.99
N ASP A 286 0.58 -34.66 16.82
CA ASP A 286 -0.23 -35.14 15.71
C ASP A 286 -0.87 -36.53 15.87
N ARG A 287 -2.21 -36.56 15.88
CA ARG A 287 -2.98 -37.74 15.51
C ARG A 287 -3.99 -37.33 14.46
N SER A 288 -3.71 -37.79 13.25
CA SER A 288 -4.65 -38.05 12.18
C SER A 288 -5.91 -38.72 12.74
N ASP A 289 -7.08 -38.13 12.51
CA ASP A 289 -8.33 -38.87 12.52
C ASP A 289 -9.14 -38.50 11.27
N GLU A 290 -9.33 -39.54 10.47
CA GLU A 290 -10.18 -39.62 9.30
C GLU A 290 -11.66 -39.59 9.71
N GLY A 291 -12.48 -38.92 8.89
CA GLY A 291 -13.89 -39.28 8.68
C GLY A 291 -14.90 -38.77 9.69
N THR A 292 -15.78 -37.85 9.27
CA THR A 292 -17.19 -38.18 8.95
C THR A 292 -17.83 -36.97 8.26
N VAL A 293 -18.20 -37.16 7.00
CA VAL A 293 -19.00 -36.22 6.20
C VAL A 293 -20.47 -36.37 6.64
N ALA A 294 -21.09 -35.27 7.07
CA ALA A 294 -22.53 -35.17 7.19
C ALA A 294 -23.04 -34.05 6.25
N THR A 295 -23.99 -34.43 5.41
CA THR A 295 -24.56 -33.74 4.26
C THR A 295 -25.59 -32.67 4.64
N GLY A 296 -25.71 -31.62 3.81
CA GLY A 296 -26.98 -30.91 3.60
C GLY A 296 -26.92 -29.39 3.41
N SER A 297 -26.79 -28.93 2.16
CA SER A 297 -27.80 -28.09 1.47
C SER A 297 -27.11 -27.21 0.40
N ALA A 298 -27.42 -27.50 -0.86
CA ALA A 298 -26.83 -26.89 -2.03
C ALA A 298 -27.45 -25.52 -2.35
N ALA A 299 -26.59 -24.51 -2.58
CA ALA A 299 -26.94 -23.31 -3.33
C ALA A 299 -27.00 -23.65 -4.84
N PRO A 300 -27.84 -22.97 -5.65
CA PRO A 300 -28.01 -23.29 -7.06
C PRO A 300 -26.74 -23.00 -7.87
N PRO A 301 -26.49 -23.76 -8.97
CA PRO A 301 -25.30 -23.56 -9.79
C PRO A 301 -25.42 -22.26 -10.61
N ILE A 302 -24.37 -21.46 -10.58
CA ILE A 302 -24.18 -20.31 -11.47
C ILE A 302 -23.83 -20.87 -12.87
N PRO A 303 -24.52 -20.47 -13.95
CA PRO A 303 -24.21 -20.96 -15.29
C PRO A 303 -22.85 -20.44 -15.78
N PRO A 304 -22.14 -21.20 -16.64
CA PRO A 304 -20.84 -20.79 -17.17
C PRO A 304 -21.00 -19.58 -18.09
N ALA A 305 -20.30 -18.49 -17.77
CA ALA A 305 -20.19 -17.35 -18.67
C ALA A 305 -19.28 -17.74 -19.85
N VAL A 306 -19.88 -17.88 -21.04
CA VAL A 306 -19.15 -17.90 -22.30
C VAL A 306 -18.67 -16.47 -22.55
N ILE A 307 -17.37 -16.22 -22.37
CA ILE A 307 -16.74 -14.92 -22.66
C ILE A 307 -16.03 -15.02 -24.01
N GLY A 308 -16.61 -14.36 -25.02
CA GLY A 308 -15.97 -14.05 -26.30
C GLY A 308 -15.49 -12.60 -26.35
N ASP A 309 -14.34 -12.42 -27.02
CA ASP A 309 -13.64 -11.24 -27.54
C ASP A 309 -13.64 -9.89 -26.76
N SER A 310 -12.45 -9.60 -26.22
CA SER A 310 -11.96 -8.34 -25.62
C SER A 310 -12.57 -7.90 -24.28
N TRP A 311 -11.70 -7.71 -23.27
CA TRP A 311 -11.98 -7.15 -21.93
C TRP A 311 -12.73 -5.81 -22.00
N ILE A 312 -12.46 -5.02 -23.04
CA ILE A 312 -13.14 -3.75 -23.31
C ILE A 312 -14.58 -3.97 -23.76
N GLY A 313 -14.87 -5.06 -24.47
CA GLY A 313 -16.24 -5.47 -24.84
C GLY A 313 -17.07 -5.89 -23.62
N THR A 314 -16.43 -6.56 -22.65
CA THR A 314 -17.08 -6.95 -21.38
C THR A 314 -17.42 -5.72 -20.53
N ILE A 315 -16.53 -4.72 -20.49
CA ILE A 315 -16.77 -3.41 -19.83
C ILE A 315 -17.91 -2.66 -20.52
N ARG A 316 -17.90 -2.57 -21.87
CA ARG A 316 -18.94 -1.87 -22.64
C ARG A 316 -20.34 -2.47 -22.45
N GLN A 317 -20.46 -3.81 -22.42
CA GLN A 317 -21.74 -4.47 -22.17
C GLN A 317 -22.26 -4.25 -20.74
N ALA A 318 -21.37 -4.10 -19.76
CA ALA A 318 -21.75 -3.77 -18.40
C ALA A 318 -22.22 -2.31 -18.28
N SER A 319 -21.53 -1.37 -18.94
CA SER A 319 -21.92 0.04 -18.99
C SER A 319 -23.25 0.26 -19.71
N GLN A 320 -23.54 -0.45 -20.81
CA GLN A 320 -24.80 -0.31 -21.54
C GLN A 320 -26.03 -0.74 -20.72
N ARG A 321 -25.90 -1.79 -19.89
CA ARG A 321 -26.98 -2.25 -19.00
C ARG A 321 -27.34 -1.23 -17.92
N ILE A 322 -26.40 -0.35 -17.56
CA ILE A 322 -26.59 0.71 -16.55
C ILE A 322 -27.23 1.95 -17.19
N GLU A 323 -26.86 2.31 -18.43
CA GLU A 323 -27.52 3.38 -19.20
C GLU A 323 -29.01 3.07 -19.48
N ASP A 324 -29.33 1.82 -19.79
CA ASP A 324 -30.73 1.39 -20.03
C ASP A 324 -31.59 1.44 -18.75
N LEU A 325 -30.97 1.40 -17.57
CA LEU A 325 -31.61 1.53 -16.24
C LEU A 325 -31.66 2.98 -15.73
N ALA A 326 -30.78 3.85 -16.21
CA ALA A 326 -30.65 5.25 -15.76
C ALA A 326 -31.50 6.25 -16.57
N SER A 327 -32.27 5.78 -17.53
CA SER A 327 -33.14 6.60 -18.36
C SER A 327 -34.50 6.89 -17.68
N ASP A 328 -34.48 7.62 -16.56
CA ASP A 328 -35.65 8.35 -16.06
C ASP A 328 -35.25 9.77 -15.63
N PRO A 329 -35.61 10.83 -16.39
CA PRO A 329 -35.09 12.16 -16.19
C PRO A 329 -36.00 12.98 -15.28
N THR A 330 -35.52 13.40 -14.11
CA THR A 330 -35.92 14.68 -13.47
C THR A 330 -35.07 14.99 -12.23
N MET A 331 -34.01 15.78 -12.43
CA MET A 331 -33.79 17.08 -11.76
C MET A 331 -32.36 17.55 -12.03
N ALA A 332 -32.24 18.34 -13.10
CA ALA A 332 -31.09 19.17 -13.36
C ALA A 332 -31.33 20.60 -12.81
N ARG A 333 -30.21 21.25 -12.46
CA ARG A 333 -29.95 22.70 -12.34
C ARG A 333 -30.11 23.36 -10.97
N SER A 334 -28.95 23.77 -10.42
CA SER A 334 -28.63 25.21 -10.30
C SER A 334 -27.12 25.44 -10.21
N GLU A 335 -26.60 26.14 -11.22
CA GLU A 335 -25.38 26.97 -11.30
C GLU A 335 -25.32 27.99 -10.13
N SER A 336 -24.24 28.70 -9.76
CA SER A 336 -22.80 28.77 -10.07
C SER A 336 -22.20 29.90 -9.18
N ARG A 337 -20.86 29.94 -9.06
CA ARG A 337 -19.96 31.06 -8.68
C ARG A 337 -19.64 31.29 -7.19
N ILE A 338 -18.37 31.10 -6.82
CA ILE A 338 -17.40 32.19 -6.47
C ILE A 338 -15.99 31.77 -6.91
N ALA A 339 -15.24 32.73 -7.46
CA ALA A 339 -13.94 32.57 -8.10
C ALA A 339 -12.72 32.75 -7.16
N SER A 340 -11.69 31.93 -7.43
CA SER A 340 -10.24 32.17 -7.50
C SER A 340 -9.50 32.92 -6.36
N VAL A 341 -8.50 32.22 -5.76
CA VAL A 341 -7.10 32.67 -5.66
C VAL A 341 -6.16 31.44 -5.73
N GLY A 342 -5.29 31.41 -6.75
CA GLY A 342 -3.97 30.73 -6.78
C GLY A 342 -3.86 29.25 -6.41
N ALA A 343 -4.50 28.33 -7.13
CA ALA A 343 -4.51 26.90 -6.78
C ALA A 343 -3.66 26.04 -7.73
N ARG A 344 -2.71 25.26 -7.17
CA ARG A 344 -2.55 23.88 -7.66
C ARG A 344 -3.87 23.19 -7.35
N SER A 345 -4.51 22.65 -8.37
CA SER A 345 -5.91 22.29 -8.30
C SER A 345 -6.11 21.04 -7.46
N ASP A 346 -7.07 21.10 -6.55
CA ASP A 346 -7.52 19.94 -5.78
C ASP A 346 -8.12 18.89 -6.75
N LEU A 347 -7.50 17.71 -6.81
CA LEU A 347 -7.94 16.59 -7.66
C LEU A 347 -8.97 15.69 -6.95
N SER A 348 -9.27 15.94 -5.66
CA SER A 348 -10.21 15.15 -4.86
C SER A 348 -11.61 15.04 -5.49
N PRO A 349 -12.19 16.10 -6.10
CA PRO A 349 -13.48 16.00 -6.77
C PRO A 349 -13.48 15.02 -7.96
N ILE A 350 -12.35 14.91 -8.68
CA ILE A 350 -12.18 14.02 -9.83
C ILE A 350 -12.10 12.57 -9.37
N VAL A 351 -11.33 12.29 -8.33
CA VAL A 351 -11.22 10.94 -7.73
C VAL A 351 -12.56 10.51 -7.13
N GLN A 352 -13.31 11.42 -6.52
CA GLN A 352 -14.65 11.13 -6.01
C GLN A 352 -15.65 10.83 -7.13
N ALA A 353 -15.56 11.55 -8.25
CA ALA A 353 -16.36 11.24 -9.44
C ALA A 353 -16.04 9.86 -10.01
N LEU A 354 -14.75 9.48 -10.05
CA LEU A 354 -14.31 8.12 -10.42
C LEU A 354 -14.87 7.04 -9.50
N ARG A 355 -14.86 7.25 -8.17
CA ARG A 355 -15.46 6.30 -7.20
C ARG A 355 -16.95 6.08 -7.40
N SER A 356 -17.64 7.10 -7.89
CA SER A 356 -19.07 7.03 -8.20
C SER A 356 -19.36 6.66 -9.66
N GLU A 357 -18.36 6.22 -10.42
CA GLU A 357 -18.47 5.88 -11.85
C GLU A 357 -19.00 7.03 -12.73
N ARG A 358 -18.87 8.28 -12.26
CA ARG A 358 -19.28 9.51 -12.98
C ARG A 358 -18.12 10.00 -13.84
N PHE A 359 -17.78 9.23 -14.88
CA PHE A 359 -16.61 9.50 -15.75
C PHE A 359 -16.72 10.80 -16.55
N THR A 360 -17.93 11.21 -16.94
CA THR A 360 -18.17 12.47 -17.65
C THR A 360 -17.88 13.66 -16.74
N ASP A 361 -18.43 13.65 -15.53
CA ASP A 361 -18.17 14.69 -14.53
C ASP A 361 -16.68 14.77 -14.16
N ALA A 362 -16.02 13.62 -14.04
CA ALA A 362 -14.58 13.56 -13.78
C ALA A 362 -13.75 14.20 -14.91
N LEU A 363 -14.14 13.99 -16.17
CA LEU A 363 -13.48 14.58 -17.33
C LEU A 363 -13.75 16.08 -17.43
N ASP A 364 -14.97 16.52 -17.17
CA ASP A 364 -15.34 17.94 -17.14
C ASP A 364 -14.57 18.68 -16.05
N LEU A 365 -14.44 18.08 -14.86
CA LEU A 365 -13.63 18.62 -13.77
C LEU A 365 -12.14 18.73 -14.17
N LEU A 366 -11.60 17.73 -14.88
CA LEU A 366 -10.23 17.75 -15.41
C LEU A 366 -10.02 18.83 -16.48
N GLN A 367 -10.99 19.01 -17.37
CA GLN A 367 -10.93 20.03 -18.44
C GLN A 367 -11.02 21.46 -17.89
N ASN A 368 -11.72 21.63 -16.78
CA ASN A 368 -11.87 22.91 -16.09
C ASN A 368 -10.71 23.24 -15.14
N LEU A 369 -9.68 22.39 -15.06
CA LEU A 369 -8.49 22.70 -14.27
C LEU A 369 -7.69 23.87 -14.88
N PRO A 370 -7.14 24.78 -14.03
CA PRO A 370 -6.13 25.74 -14.43
C PRO A 370 -5.04 25.11 -15.31
N PRO A 371 -4.55 25.79 -16.37
CA PRO A 371 -3.56 25.24 -17.30
C PRO A 371 -2.28 24.70 -16.65
N THR A 372 -1.89 25.29 -15.51
CA THR A 372 -0.74 24.87 -14.71
C THR A 372 -0.95 23.54 -13.99
N SER A 373 -2.20 23.20 -13.66
CA SER A 373 -2.59 21.96 -12.98
C SER A 373 -3.10 20.90 -13.94
N SER A 374 -3.71 21.30 -15.06
CA SER A 374 -4.08 20.37 -16.11
C SER A 374 -2.84 19.67 -16.67
N ASN A 375 -1.68 20.34 -16.66
CA ASN A 375 -0.42 19.83 -17.21
C ASN A 375 0.42 19.01 -16.21
N ASP A 376 -0.08 18.80 -14.99
CA ASP A 376 0.54 17.99 -13.94
C ASP A 376 0.55 16.50 -14.32
N PRO A 377 1.65 15.75 -14.11
CA PRO A 377 1.72 14.30 -14.39
C PRO A 377 0.55 13.49 -13.83
N ASP A 378 0.11 13.78 -12.60
CA ASP A 378 -0.97 13.03 -11.95
C ASP A 378 -2.33 13.34 -12.59
N ALA A 379 -2.56 14.61 -12.95
CA ALA A 379 -3.76 15.03 -13.67
C ALA A 379 -3.82 14.44 -15.09
N GLN A 380 -2.67 14.37 -15.76
CA GLN A 380 -2.55 13.73 -17.08
C GLN A 380 -2.77 12.21 -16.99
N LEU A 381 -2.26 11.55 -15.96
CA LEU A 381 -2.49 10.13 -15.73
C LEU A 381 -3.98 9.84 -15.48
N LEU A 382 -4.63 10.60 -14.59
CA LEU A 382 -6.07 10.48 -14.35
C LEU A 382 -6.89 10.71 -15.62
N LYS A 383 -6.51 11.71 -16.43
CA LYS A 383 -7.14 11.95 -17.72
C LYS A 383 -6.99 10.75 -18.66
N ALA A 384 -5.79 10.18 -18.78
CA ALA A 384 -5.55 9.02 -19.63
C ALA A 384 -6.38 7.80 -19.17
N ILE A 385 -6.47 7.57 -17.86
CA ILE A 385 -7.26 6.49 -17.26
C ILE A 385 -8.75 6.65 -17.58
N ILE A 386 -9.32 7.84 -17.35
CA ILE A 386 -10.74 8.13 -17.61
C ILE A 386 -11.08 7.93 -19.09
N LEU A 387 -10.22 8.43 -19.97
CA LEU A 387 -10.40 8.26 -21.42
C LEU A 387 -10.34 6.78 -21.82
N ALA A 388 -9.40 6.02 -21.27
CA ALA A 388 -9.29 4.58 -21.54
C ALA A 388 -10.52 3.81 -21.04
N GLN A 389 -11.02 4.12 -19.84
CA GLN A 389 -12.22 3.50 -19.27
C GLN A 389 -13.49 3.83 -20.06
N ARG A 390 -13.57 5.02 -20.67
CA ARG A 390 -14.64 5.42 -21.60
C ARG A 390 -14.50 4.79 -23.00
N GLY A 391 -13.41 4.07 -23.27
CA GLY A 391 -13.12 3.49 -24.58
C GLY A 391 -12.59 4.50 -25.61
N GLU A 392 -12.22 5.71 -25.21
CA GLU A 392 -11.60 6.73 -26.06
C GLU A 392 -10.09 6.47 -26.21
N THR A 393 -9.75 5.30 -26.76
CA THR A 393 -8.40 4.74 -26.73
C THR A 393 -7.36 5.58 -27.48
N VAL A 394 -7.74 6.22 -28.58
CA VAL A 394 -6.83 7.08 -29.36
C VAL A 394 -6.40 8.31 -28.55
N GLU A 395 -7.35 8.94 -27.85
CA GLU A 395 -7.07 10.13 -27.06
C GLU A 395 -6.36 9.77 -25.74
N ALA A 396 -6.74 8.65 -25.12
CA ALA A 396 -6.02 8.09 -23.97
C ALA A 396 -4.55 7.79 -24.32
N GLU A 397 -4.31 7.19 -25.50
CA GLU A 397 -2.96 6.89 -25.98
C GLU A 397 -2.15 8.18 -26.23
N ARG A 398 -2.77 9.21 -26.81
CA ARG A 398 -2.14 10.52 -27.04
C ARG A 398 -1.71 11.17 -25.72
N VAL A 399 -2.59 11.15 -24.71
CA VAL A 399 -2.31 11.70 -23.37
C VAL A 399 -1.23 10.88 -22.67
N GLY A 400 -1.33 9.54 -22.69
CA GLY A 400 -0.34 8.64 -22.10
C GLY A 400 1.06 8.79 -22.70
N LYS A 401 1.18 8.92 -24.03
CA LYS A 401 2.46 9.18 -24.71
C LYS A 401 3.04 10.54 -24.34
N ALA A 402 2.21 11.58 -24.29
CA ALA A 402 2.65 12.91 -23.88
C ALA A 402 3.14 12.93 -22.42
N LEU A 403 2.51 12.13 -21.55
CA LEU A 403 2.96 11.92 -20.17
C LEU A 403 4.33 11.23 -20.13
N LEU A 404 4.51 10.12 -20.85
CA LEU A 404 5.79 9.41 -20.91
C LEU A 404 6.95 10.22 -21.52
N GLN A 405 6.66 11.20 -22.37
CA GLN A 405 7.70 12.13 -22.85
C GLN A 405 8.28 13.02 -21.75
N ARG A 406 7.58 13.15 -20.62
CA ARG A 406 7.96 13.99 -19.48
C ARG A 406 8.35 13.19 -18.25
N ASP A 407 7.73 12.03 -18.08
CA ASP A 407 7.95 11.09 -16.99
C ASP A 407 7.92 9.67 -17.58
N ASP A 408 9.08 9.23 -18.08
CA ASP A 408 9.25 7.93 -18.74
C ASP A 408 9.20 6.75 -17.74
N LEU A 409 9.27 7.02 -16.44
CA LEU A 409 9.19 6.01 -15.37
C LEU A 409 7.76 5.84 -14.82
N ASN A 410 6.75 6.40 -15.47
CA ASN A 410 5.38 6.33 -15.02
C ASN A 410 4.73 4.96 -15.33
N ALA A 411 4.75 4.04 -14.35
CA ALA A 411 4.16 2.70 -14.50
C ALA A 411 2.68 2.75 -14.90
N GLY A 412 1.89 3.65 -14.30
CA GLY A 412 0.47 3.80 -14.61
C GLY A 412 0.21 4.20 -16.07
N ALA A 413 1.03 5.11 -16.62
CA ALA A 413 0.93 5.52 -18.02
C ALA A 413 1.31 4.39 -18.96
N HIS A 414 2.34 3.60 -18.64
CA HIS A 414 2.68 2.39 -19.38
C HIS A 414 1.51 1.41 -19.41
N TYR A 415 0.87 1.13 -18.26
CA TYR A 415 -0.30 0.24 -18.23
C TYR A 415 -1.49 0.76 -19.06
N VAL A 416 -1.80 2.06 -18.98
CA VAL A 416 -2.86 2.66 -19.81
C VAL A 416 -2.55 2.52 -21.31
N LEU A 417 -1.29 2.73 -21.71
CA LEU A 417 -0.88 2.50 -23.09
C LEU A 417 -1.02 1.03 -23.49
N ALA A 418 -0.69 0.08 -22.61
CA ALA A 418 -0.88 -1.34 -22.87
C ALA A 418 -2.35 -1.66 -23.18
N LEU A 419 -3.28 -1.14 -22.38
CA LEU A 419 -4.72 -1.27 -22.63
C LEU A 419 -5.14 -0.67 -23.97
N CYS A 420 -4.65 0.53 -24.31
CA CYS A 420 -4.96 1.18 -25.58
C CYS A 420 -4.42 0.41 -26.79
N ARG A 421 -3.21 -0.15 -26.68
CA ARG A 421 -2.59 -0.98 -27.72
C ARG A 421 -3.32 -2.30 -27.93
N ASP A 422 -3.68 -2.99 -26.85
CA ASP A 422 -4.47 -4.23 -26.95
C ASP A 422 -5.84 -3.96 -27.59
N ALA A 423 -6.49 -2.83 -27.23
CA ALA A 423 -7.73 -2.38 -27.86
C ALA A 423 -7.60 -2.14 -29.37
N ALA A 424 -6.46 -1.62 -29.80
CA ALA A 424 -6.12 -1.36 -31.19
C ALA A 424 -5.65 -2.62 -31.94
N GLY A 425 -5.56 -3.78 -31.27
CA GLY A 425 -5.05 -5.04 -31.83
C GLY A 425 -3.51 -5.11 -31.91
N ASP A 426 -2.80 -4.13 -31.36
CA ASP A 426 -1.33 -4.09 -31.27
C ASP A 426 -0.85 -4.87 -30.04
N GLN A 427 -0.99 -6.20 -30.09
CA GLN A 427 -0.58 -7.09 -29.00
C GLN A 427 0.91 -7.00 -28.64
N PRO A 428 1.86 -6.90 -29.61
CA PRO A 428 3.27 -6.74 -29.27
C PRO A 428 3.52 -5.45 -28.47
N GLY A 429 2.92 -4.33 -28.89
CA GLY A 429 3.02 -3.07 -28.16
C GLY A 429 2.36 -3.14 -26.77
N ALA A 430 1.24 -3.85 -26.64
CA ALA A 430 0.60 -4.06 -25.34
C ALA A 430 1.52 -4.82 -24.37
N ILE A 431 2.11 -5.93 -24.81
CA ILE A 431 3.03 -6.74 -24.01
C ILE A 431 4.27 -5.94 -23.59
N GLU A 432 4.84 -5.14 -24.49
CA GLU A 432 5.99 -4.28 -24.17
C GLU A 432 5.66 -3.28 -23.07
N HIS A 433 4.53 -2.58 -23.19
CA HIS A 433 4.09 -1.61 -22.20
C HIS A 433 3.71 -2.25 -20.86
N ASP A 434 3.03 -3.40 -20.84
CA ASP A 434 2.73 -4.09 -19.59
C ASP A 434 4.00 -4.58 -18.88
N ARG A 435 4.97 -5.12 -19.62
CA ARG A 435 6.26 -5.53 -19.05
C ARG A 435 7.01 -4.35 -18.45
N MET A 436 7.02 -3.22 -19.15
CA MET A 436 7.63 -2.00 -18.63
C MET A 436 6.90 -1.52 -17.37
N SER A 437 5.56 -1.52 -17.36
CA SER A 437 4.78 -1.18 -16.18
C SER A 437 5.09 -2.10 -14.99
N ALA A 438 5.16 -3.42 -15.21
CA ALA A 438 5.49 -4.40 -14.17
C ALA A 438 6.94 -4.31 -13.70
N TYR A 439 7.86 -3.85 -14.56
CA TYR A 439 9.25 -3.62 -14.22
C TYR A 439 9.42 -2.37 -13.35
N LEU A 440 8.76 -1.26 -13.74
CA LEU A 440 8.80 0.01 -13.02
C LEU A 440 8.09 -0.08 -11.67
N ASP A 441 7.00 -0.86 -11.57
CA ASP A 441 6.30 -1.14 -10.32
C ASP A 441 6.01 -2.64 -10.17
N PRO A 442 6.90 -3.39 -9.51
CA PRO A 442 6.72 -4.83 -9.25
C PRO A 442 5.51 -5.17 -8.38
N GLY A 443 4.97 -4.20 -7.65
CA GLY A 443 3.78 -4.36 -6.81
C GLY A 443 2.46 -4.19 -7.59
N PHE A 444 2.52 -3.74 -8.84
CA PHE A 444 1.35 -3.47 -9.67
C PHE A 444 0.83 -4.76 -10.31
N ALA A 445 -0.31 -5.24 -9.84
CA ALA A 445 -0.94 -6.50 -10.25
C ALA A 445 -1.58 -6.45 -11.64
N MET A 446 -2.09 -5.29 -12.06
CA MET A 446 -2.88 -5.17 -13.30
C MET A 446 -2.11 -5.49 -14.57
N PRO A 447 -0.85 -5.04 -14.75
CA PRO A 447 -0.04 -5.44 -15.91
C PRO A 447 0.18 -6.95 -16.00
N ARG A 448 0.41 -7.62 -14.86
CA ARG A 448 0.55 -9.09 -14.79
C ARG A 448 -0.74 -9.80 -15.16
N LEU A 449 -1.87 -9.33 -14.64
CA LEU A 449 -3.19 -9.87 -15.00
C LEU A 449 -3.43 -9.71 -16.50
N HIS A 450 -3.16 -8.53 -17.05
CA HIS A 450 -3.37 -8.22 -18.46
C HIS A 450 -2.47 -9.06 -19.38
N LEU A 451 -1.18 -9.20 -19.07
CA LEU A 451 -0.25 -10.11 -19.75
C LEU A 451 -0.77 -11.55 -19.75
N GLY A 452 -1.24 -12.03 -18.60
CA GLY A 452 -1.84 -13.35 -18.46
C GLY A 452 -3.02 -13.58 -19.42
N LEU A 453 -3.91 -12.58 -19.53
CA LEU A 453 -5.05 -12.62 -20.44
C LEU A 453 -4.63 -12.55 -21.91
N ILE A 454 -3.63 -11.74 -22.26
CA ILE A 454 -3.06 -11.68 -23.62
C ILE A 454 -2.47 -13.04 -24.01
N PHE A 455 -1.61 -13.62 -23.16
CA PHE A 455 -0.99 -14.91 -23.43
C PHE A 455 -2.02 -16.04 -23.52
N ARG A 456 -3.10 -16.00 -22.73
CA ARG A 456 -4.22 -16.93 -22.88
C ARG A 456 -4.87 -16.84 -24.26
N ARG A 457 -5.16 -15.63 -24.75
CA ARG A 457 -5.72 -15.43 -26.11
C ARG A 457 -4.79 -15.96 -27.21
N ARG A 458 -3.48 -15.93 -26.96
CA ARG A 458 -2.44 -16.47 -27.86
C ARG A 458 -2.18 -17.98 -27.69
N LEU A 459 -2.92 -18.65 -26.79
CA LEU A 459 -2.72 -20.07 -26.45
C LEU A 459 -1.32 -20.38 -25.89
N GLU A 460 -0.65 -19.38 -25.32
CA GLU A 460 0.67 -19.50 -24.70
C GLU A 460 0.53 -19.91 -23.22
N SER A 461 -0.05 -21.09 -22.97
CA SER A 461 -0.52 -21.53 -21.65
C SER A 461 0.52 -21.47 -20.53
N ARG A 462 1.81 -21.71 -20.85
CA ARG A 462 2.91 -21.62 -19.86
C ARG A 462 3.13 -20.18 -19.39
N GLN A 463 3.19 -19.23 -20.32
CA GLN A 463 3.39 -17.82 -20.00
C GLN A 463 2.14 -17.22 -19.36
N ALA A 464 0.97 -17.55 -19.89
CA ALA A 464 -0.31 -17.16 -19.30
C ALA A 464 -0.41 -17.59 -17.83
N ARG A 465 -0.05 -18.84 -17.53
CA ARG A 465 -0.08 -19.36 -16.15
C ARG A 465 0.88 -18.62 -15.23
N ALA A 466 2.12 -18.36 -15.67
CA ALA A 466 3.10 -17.66 -14.86
C ALA A 466 2.61 -16.25 -14.49
N GLU A 467 2.16 -15.47 -15.47
CA GLU A 467 1.69 -14.10 -15.23
C GLU A 467 0.41 -14.06 -14.38
N LEU A 468 -0.53 -14.99 -14.61
CA LEU A 468 -1.75 -15.07 -13.79
C LEU A 468 -1.46 -15.54 -12.35
N GLN A 469 -0.45 -16.40 -12.13
CA GLN A 469 -0.04 -16.77 -10.77
C GLN A 469 0.54 -15.57 -10.02
N ASP A 470 1.42 -14.82 -10.67
CA ASP A 470 1.99 -13.59 -10.13
C ASP A 470 0.89 -12.56 -9.85
N ALA A 471 -0.02 -12.35 -10.81
CA ALA A 471 -1.17 -11.47 -10.65
C ALA A 471 -2.05 -11.86 -9.45
N LEU A 472 -2.32 -13.15 -9.24
CA LEU A 472 -3.13 -13.61 -8.11
C LEU A 472 -2.47 -13.34 -6.75
N ILE A 473 -1.15 -13.39 -6.68
CA ILE A 473 -0.38 -13.05 -5.47
C ILE A 473 -0.44 -11.54 -5.24
N LEU A 474 -0.19 -10.75 -6.30
CA LEU A 474 -0.17 -9.29 -6.21
C LEU A 474 -1.56 -8.71 -5.91
N LEU A 475 -2.63 -9.24 -6.51
CA LEU A 475 -4.02 -8.80 -6.27
C LEU A 475 -4.44 -8.91 -4.80
N GLN A 476 -3.91 -9.89 -4.04
CA GLN A 476 -4.17 -10.01 -2.61
C GLN A 476 -3.65 -8.81 -1.81
N ARG A 477 -2.63 -8.13 -2.34
CA ARG A 477 -1.88 -7.06 -1.69
C ARG A 477 -2.07 -5.71 -2.38
N GLU A 478 -2.79 -5.67 -3.50
CA GLU A 478 -2.99 -4.48 -4.32
C GLU A 478 -3.78 -3.40 -3.55
N GLU A 479 -3.31 -2.16 -3.67
CA GLU A 479 -3.88 -1.02 -2.96
C GLU A 479 -5.28 -0.67 -3.50
N PRO A 480 -6.27 -0.39 -2.63
CA PRO A 480 -7.63 -0.05 -3.08
C PRO A 480 -7.69 1.13 -4.05
N ALA A 481 -6.83 2.14 -3.87
CA ALA A 481 -6.73 3.26 -4.81
C ALA A 481 -6.25 2.82 -6.20
N ARG A 482 -5.35 1.83 -6.27
CA ARG A 482 -4.87 1.30 -7.55
C ARG A 482 -5.92 0.42 -8.21
N LEU A 483 -6.69 -0.35 -7.43
CA LEU A 483 -7.86 -1.09 -7.92
C LEU A 483 -8.92 -0.15 -8.49
N LEU A 484 -9.20 0.96 -7.80
CA LEU A 484 -10.14 1.98 -8.27
C LEU A 484 -9.72 2.57 -9.62
N LEU A 485 -8.43 2.91 -9.76
CA LEU A 485 -7.92 3.59 -10.95
C LEU A 485 -7.74 2.63 -12.14
N PHE A 486 -7.24 1.42 -11.89
CA PHE A 486 -6.77 0.53 -12.95
C PHE A 486 -7.51 -0.80 -13.04
N GLY A 487 -8.36 -1.11 -12.06
CA GLY A 487 -9.14 -2.35 -12.03
C GLY A 487 -10.35 -2.38 -12.95
N GLY A 488 -10.61 -1.32 -13.72
CA GLY A 488 -11.70 -1.28 -14.70
C GLY A 488 -13.09 -1.44 -14.07
N GLY A 489 -13.28 -0.93 -12.85
CA GLY A 489 -14.54 -1.06 -12.09
C GLY A 489 -14.66 -2.35 -11.28
N PHE A 490 -13.73 -3.30 -11.43
CA PHE A 490 -13.75 -4.53 -10.65
C PHE A 490 -13.07 -4.33 -9.29
N ASN A 491 -13.73 -4.85 -8.25
CA ASN A 491 -13.11 -4.96 -6.93
C ASN A 491 -12.09 -6.11 -6.87
N ARG A 492 -11.31 -6.16 -5.79
CA ARG A 492 -10.25 -7.16 -5.60
C ARG A 492 -10.74 -8.59 -5.80
N ASP A 493 -11.86 -8.95 -5.17
CA ASP A 493 -12.36 -10.31 -5.19
C ASP A 493 -12.81 -10.73 -6.59
N ALA A 494 -13.42 -9.80 -7.34
CA ALA A 494 -13.81 -10.03 -8.72
C ALA A 494 -12.59 -10.24 -9.63
N LEU A 495 -11.54 -9.43 -9.49
CA LEU A 495 -10.29 -9.59 -10.25
C LEU A 495 -9.58 -10.90 -9.90
N MET A 496 -9.54 -11.27 -8.62
CA MET A 496 -9.00 -12.55 -8.18
C MET A 496 -9.82 -13.73 -8.70
N ALA A 497 -11.15 -13.60 -8.78
CA ALA A 497 -12.03 -14.61 -9.35
C ALA A 497 -11.76 -14.79 -10.86
N VAL A 498 -11.64 -13.70 -11.62
CA VAL A 498 -11.23 -13.72 -13.04
C VAL A 498 -9.88 -14.44 -13.18
N CYS A 499 -8.89 -14.04 -12.38
CA CYS A 499 -7.57 -14.62 -12.42
C CYS A 499 -7.56 -16.13 -12.13
N ARG A 500 -8.35 -16.59 -11.15
CA ARG A 500 -8.52 -18.01 -10.85
C ARG A 500 -9.20 -18.76 -11.98
N ALA A 501 -10.28 -18.21 -12.56
CA ALA A 501 -10.99 -18.83 -13.66
C ALA A 501 -10.05 -19.06 -14.85
N GLU A 502 -9.25 -18.06 -15.20
CA GLU A 502 -8.31 -18.14 -16.32
C GLU A 502 -7.14 -19.10 -16.04
N LEU A 503 -6.69 -19.19 -14.78
CA LEU A 503 -5.72 -20.21 -14.35
C LEU A 503 -6.26 -21.64 -14.45
N LEU A 504 -7.56 -21.84 -14.16
CA LEU A 504 -8.21 -23.13 -14.37
C LEU A 504 -8.29 -23.46 -15.86
N ALA A 505 -8.71 -22.51 -16.70
CA ALA A 505 -8.78 -22.70 -18.14
C ALA A 505 -7.42 -23.05 -18.78
N CYS A 506 -6.31 -22.57 -18.20
CA CYS A 506 -4.95 -22.95 -18.62
C CYS A 506 -4.56 -24.41 -18.28
N LYS A 507 -5.33 -25.12 -17.43
CA LYS A 507 -5.09 -26.54 -17.10
C LYS A 507 -5.75 -27.50 -18.08
N ASP A 508 -6.85 -27.09 -18.71
CA ASP A 508 -7.65 -27.95 -19.58
C ASP A 508 -7.13 -28.02 -21.03
N GLY A 509 -6.02 -27.33 -21.33
CA GLY A 509 -5.36 -27.30 -22.65
C GLY A 509 -3.93 -27.84 -22.66
N ALA A 510 -3.54 -28.68 -21.70
CA ALA A 510 -2.22 -29.30 -21.61
C ALA A 510 -2.22 -30.76 -22.10
#